data_AF-A0A5B9MFU8-F1
#
_entry.id   AF-A0A5B9MFU8-F1
#
_cell.length_a   1.000
_cell.length_b   1.000
_cell.length_c   1.000
_cell.angle_alpha   90.00
_cell.angle_beta   90.00
_cell.angle_gamma   90.00
#
_symmetry.space_group_name_H-M   'P 1'
#
loop_
_entity.id
_entity.type
_entity.pdbx_description
1 polymer ?
#
loop_
_entity_poly.entity_id
_entity_poly.type
_entity_poly.pdbx_seq_one_letter_code
_entity_poly.pdbx_strand_id
1 'polypeptide(L)' 'MKYLVWGLVVLLVILHHDLWNWDNDRLVLGFLPVTLAYHAGISVAASIVWFMATKFAWPNDLEEMTESATTAEEAEALS' A
#
# COMPACT_ATOMS: atom_id res chain seq x y z
N MET A 1 13.94 6.37 -2.91
CA MET A 1 12.58 6.30 -2.31
C MET A 1 11.97 4.90 -2.35
N LYS A 2 12.12 4.13 -3.44
CA LYS A 2 11.56 2.76 -3.55
C LYS A 2 11.88 1.82 -2.36
N TYR A 3 13.11 1.82 -1.86
CA TYR A 3 13.53 1.00 -0.71
C TYR A 3 12.89 1.44 0.62
N LEU A 4 12.58 2.73 0.75
CA LEU A 4 11.89 3.27 1.93
C LEU A 4 10.44 2.79 1.97
N VAL A 5 9.74 2.81 0.82
CA VAL A 5 8.37 2.27 0.70
C VAL A 5 8.37 0.78 1.03
N TRP A 6 9.32 0.02 0.50
CA TRP A 6 9.44 -1.41 0.78
C TRP A 6 9.70 -1.70 2.26
N GLY A 7 10.57 -0.91 2.91
CA GLY A 7 10.81 -0.98 4.36
C GLY A 7 9.54 -0.69 5.18
N LEU A 8 8.74 0.32 4.79
CA LEU A 8 7.48 0.62 5.46
C LEU A 8 6.44 -0.50 5.28
N VAL A 9 6.38 -1.13 4.12
CA VAL A 9 5.49 -2.28 3.87
C VAL A 9 5.86 -3.45 4.77
N VAL A 10 7.13 -3.82 4.85
CA VAL A 10 7.60 -4.90 5.74
C VAL A 10 7.30 -4.57 7.20
N LEU A 11 7.54 -3.33 7.61
CA LEU A 11 7.23 -2.87 8.97
C LEU A 11 5.73 -2.98 9.27
N LEU A 12 4.86 -2.55 8.34
CA LEU A 12 3.41 -2.68 8.49
C LEU A 12 2.99 -4.15 8.63
N VAL A 13 3.56 -5.06 7.84
CA VAL A 13 3.25 -6.51 7.92
C VAL A 13 3.60 -7.08 9.30
N ILE A 14 4.75 -6.69 9.86
CA ILE A 14 5.15 -7.13 11.20
C ILE A 14 4.21 -6.56 12.27
N LEU A 15 3.89 -5.26 12.18
CA LEU A 15 2.95 -4.61 13.11
C LEU A 15 1.54 -5.21 13.01
N HIS A 16 1.12 -5.64 11.82
CA HIS A 16 -0.20 -6.23 11.59
C HIS A 16 -0.39 -7.59 12.26
N HIS A 17 0.70 -8.30 12.59
CA HIS A 17 0.63 -9.61 13.23
C HIS A 17 0.13 -9.55 14.68
N ASP A 18 0.15 -8.36 15.30
CA ASP A 18 -0.44 -8.01 16.60
C ASP A 18 -0.45 -9.11 17.68
N LEU A 19 0.71 -9.72 17.95
CA LEU A 19 0.83 -10.73 19.02
C LEU A 19 0.90 -10.10 20.42
N TRP A 20 1.28 -8.83 20.50
CA TRP A 20 1.64 -8.20 21.76
C TRP A 20 0.45 -7.52 22.45
N ASN A 21 -0.53 -7.09 21.68
CA ASN A 21 -1.71 -6.38 22.18
C ASN A 21 -2.99 -7.25 22.12
N TRP A 22 -2.82 -8.57 21.94
CA TRP A 22 -3.90 -9.54 21.84
C TRP A 22 -4.75 -9.65 23.11
N ASP A 23 -4.14 -9.50 24.29
CA ASP A 23 -4.79 -9.71 25.59
C ASP A 23 -5.13 -8.38 26.31
N ASN A 24 -5.31 -7.29 25.55
CA ASN A 24 -5.50 -5.95 26.09
C ASN A 24 -6.94 -5.46 25.95
N ASP A 25 -7.72 -5.65 27.01
CA ASP A 25 -9.13 -5.24 27.09
C ASP A 25 -9.35 -3.74 27.38
N ARG A 26 -8.30 -2.91 27.30
CA ARG A 26 -8.47 -1.47 27.48
C ARG A 26 -9.41 -0.92 26.42
N LEU A 27 -10.32 -0.05 26.84
CA LEU A 27 -11.25 0.65 25.98
C LEU A 27 -10.69 2.03 25.64
N VAL A 28 -10.62 2.35 24.35
CA VAL A 28 -10.40 3.70 23.82
C VAL A 28 -11.76 4.36 23.64
N LEU A 29 -11.87 5.64 23.99
CA LEU A 29 -13.11 6.43 23.90
C LEU A 29 -14.31 5.83 24.68
N GLY A 30 -14.05 4.90 25.60
CA GLY A 30 -15.08 4.27 26.45
C GLY A 30 -15.93 3.18 25.79
N PHE A 31 -15.71 2.85 24.51
CA PHE A 31 -16.50 1.83 23.81
C PHE A 31 -15.70 0.93 22.85
N LEU A 32 -14.50 1.35 22.44
CA LEU A 32 -13.76 0.70 21.36
C LEU A 32 -12.54 -0.03 21.93
N PRO A 33 -12.39 -1.36 21.75
CA PRO A 33 -11.22 -2.08 22.24
C PRO A 33 -9.93 -1.53 21.64
N VAL A 34 -8.88 -1.34 22.44
CA VAL A 34 -7.57 -0.84 21.98
C VAL A 34 -7.03 -1.65 20.82
N THR A 35 -7.20 -2.98 20.86
CA THR A 35 -6.82 -3.88 19.77
C THR A 35 -7.51 -3.51 18.46
N LEU A 36 -8.80 -3.18 18.49
CA LEU A 36 -9.54 -2.74 17.31
C LEU A 36 -9.06 -1.35 16.83
N ALA A 37 -8.79 -0.42 17.76
CA ALA A 37 -8.28 0.91 17.45
C ALA A 37 -6.92 0.84 16.74
N TYR A 38 -6.07 -0.07 17.23
CA TYR A 38 -4.74 -0.34 16.67
C TYR A 38 -4.83 -0.83 15.23
N HIS A 39 -5.67 -1.83 14.96
CA HIS A 39 -5.90 -2.33 13.60
C HIS A 39 -6.46 -1.25 12.67
N ALA A 40 -7.39 -0.40 13.15
CA ALA A 40 -7.89 0.73 12.37
C ALA A 40 -6.76 1.72 12.02
N GLY A 41 -5.86 2.00 12.97
CA GLY A 41 -4.67 2.81 12.75
C GLY A 41 -3.73 2.21 11.70
N ILE A 42 -3.50 0.89 11.75
CA ILE A 42 -2.69 0.19 10.73
C ILE A 42 -3.33 0.30 9.35
N SER A 43 -4.66 0.15 9.22
CA SER A 43 -5.34 0.31 7.92
C SER A 43 -5.18 1.70 7.33
N VAL A 44 -5.23 2.75 8.17
CA VAL A 44 -4.95 4.13 7.73
C VAL A 44 -3.49 4.28 7.30
N ALA A 45 -2.55 3.76 8.10
CA ALA A 45 -1.13 3.80 7.77
C ALA A 45 -0.84 3.06 6.45
N ALA A 46 -1.43 1.88 6.22
CA ALA A 46 -1.32 1.13 4.98
C ALA A 46 -1.81 1.91 3.77
N SER A 47 -2.93 2.65 3.91
CA SER A 47 -3.45 3.52 2.85
C SER A 47 -2.46 4.64 2.48
N ILE A 48 -1.80 5.23 3.48
CA ILE A 48 -0.75 6.26 3.27
C ILE A 48 0.46 5.66 2.57
N VAL A 49 0.91 4.46 2.99
CA VAL A 49 2.02 3.76 2.35
C VAL A 49 1.70 3.43 0.91
N TRP A 50 0.48 3.00 0.62
CA TRP A 50 0.04 2.73 -0.74
C TRP A 50 0.02 4.00 -1.60
N PHE A 51 -0.44 5.13 -1.06
CA PHE A 51 -0.36 6.42 -1.73
C PHE A 51 1.09 6.86 -2.01
N MET A 52 2.00 6.60 -1.08
CA MET A 52 3.44 6.82 -1.33
C MET A 52 3.98 5.85 -2.40
N ALA A 53 3.53 4.59 -2.40
CA ALA A 53 3.93 3.60 -3.39
C ALA A 53 3.51 4.04 -4.80
N THR A 54 2.29 4.53 -4.99
CA THR A 54 1.84 5.04 -6.31
C THR A 54 2.62 6.26 -6.77
N LYS A 55 3.09 7.12 -5.85
CA LYS A 55 3.89 8.31 -6.20
C LYS A 55 5.37 8.02 -6.46
N PHE A 56 5.96 7.06 -5.75
CA PHE A 56 7.43 6.87 -5.73
C PHE A 56 7.92 5.53 -6.29
N ALA A 57 7.05 4.53 -6.37
CA ALA A 57 7.39 3.19 -6.87
C ALA A 57 6.70 2.86 -8.20
N TRP A 58 5.71 3.66 -8.63
CA TRP A 58 5.10 3.51 -9.94
C TRP A 58 6.09 3.94 -11.04
N PRO A 59 6.39 3.06 -12.02
CA PRO A 59 7.33 3.38 -13.10
C PRO A 59 6.69 4.33 -14.13
N ASN A 60 7.43 5.35 -14.56
CA ASN A 60 6.99 6.29 -15.59
C ASN A 60 7.14 5.72 -17.02
N ASP A 61 8.04 4.75 -17.22
CA ASP A 61 8.25 4.05 -18.51
C ASP A 61 7.01 3.26 -18.99
N LEU A 62 5.97 3.10 -18.16
CA LEU A 62 4.73 2.45 -18.57
C LEU A 62 3.97 3.25 -19.65
N GLU A 63 4.14 4.57 -19.70
CA GLU A 63 3.51 5.41 -20.73
C GLU A 63 4.14 5.15 -22.11
N GLU A 64 5.47 5.09 -22.21
CA GLU A 64 6.19 4.81 -23.47
C GLU A 64 5.91 3.39 -24.00
N MET A 65 5.76 2.43 -23.09
CA MET A 65 5.40 1.04 -23.42
C MET A 65 3.96 0.93 -23.94
N THR A 66 3.04 1.76 -23.43
CA THR A 66 1.64 1.80 -23.86
C THR A 66 1.50 2.47 -25.23
N GLU A 67 2.21 3.57 -25.47
CA GLU A 67 2.23 4.25 -26.78
C GLU A 67 2.86 3.37 -27.87
N SER A 68 3.95 2.66 -27.55
CA SER A 68 4.59 1.73 -28.48
C SER A 68 3.70 0.52 -28.82
N ALA A 69 2.98 -0.03 -27.84
CA ALA A 69 2.05 -1.14 -28.06
C ALA A 69 0.85 -0.72 -28.93
N THR A 70 0.29 0.46 -28.67
CA THR A 70 -0.83 1.01 -29.45
C THR A 70 -0.42 1.27 -30.90
N THR A 71 0.77 1.84 -31.12
CA THR A 71 1.30 2.12 -32.46
C THR A 71 1.57 0.85 -33.27
N ALA A 72 2.04 -0.23 -32.61
CA ALA A 72 2.27 -1.52 -33.26
C ALA A 72 0.96 -2.21 -33.67
N GLU A 73 -0.07 -2.16 -32.82
CA GLU A 73 -1.39 -2.73 -33.10
C GLU A 73 -2.09 -1.99 -34.25
N GLU A 74 -1.99 -0.65 -34.30
CA GLU A 74 -2.53 0.16 -35.40
C GLU A 74 -1.79 -0.11 -36.73
N ALA A 75 -0.47 -0.34 -36.69
CA ALA A 75 0.31 -0.68 -37.88
C ALA A 75 -0.01 -2.08 -38.43
N GLU A 76 -0.28 -3.06 -37.56
CA GLU A 76 -0.69 -4.43 -37.96
C GLU A 76 -2.13 -4.45 -38.50
N ALA A 77 -3.04 -3.67 -37.93
CA ALA A 77 -4.43 -3.59 -38.38
C ALA A 77 -4.60 -2.92 -39.77
N LEU A 78 -3.59 -2.19 -40.25
CA LEU A 78 -3.58 -1.48 -41.53
C LEU A 78 -2.78 -2.19 -42.64
N SER A 79 -2.11 -3.32 -42.34
CA SER A 79 -1.37 -4.16 -43.30
C SER A 79 -2.21 -5.33 -43.81
#